data_AF-A0A1V4VVF7-F1
#
_entry.id   AF-A0A1V4VVF7-F1
#
_cell.length_a   1.000
_cell.length_b   1.000
_cell.length_c   1.000
_cell.angle_alpha   90.00
_cell.angle_beta   90.00
_cell.angle_gamma   90.00
#
_symmetry.space_group_name_H-M   'P 1'
#
loop_
_entity.id
_entity.type
_entity.pdbx_description
1 polymer ?
#
loop_
_entity_poly.entity_id
_entity_poly.type
_entity_poly.pdbx_seq_one_letter_code
_entity_poly.pdbx_strand_id
1 'polypeptide(L)'
;MDKKWYETHTEKVLKGKKCVSLYPLKNGWCTLPEGTVYTITRKYQGLNLTSDKCPHCGAQQHISRVSYRDIQMLPKQPFDINSDSAVERGEAPK
;
A
#
# COMPACT_ATOMS: atom_id res chain seq x y z
N MET A 1 -25.53 -1.67 -7.13
CA MET A 1 -24.11 -1.34 -7.35
C MET A 1 -23.34 -2.65 -7.26
N ASP A 2 -22.62 -3.04 -8.31
CA ASP A 2 -21.97 -4.36 -8.35
C ASP A 2 -20.83 -4.44 -7.32
N LYS A 3 -20.95 -5.38 -6.38
CA LYS A 3 -19.96 -5.62 -5.31
C LYS A 3 -18.55 -5.85 -5.87
N LYS A 4 -18.46 -6.60 -6.98
CA LYS A 4 -17.21 -6.90 -7.68
C LYS A 4 -16.56 -5.65 -8.28
N TRP A 5 -17.36 -4.75 -8.85
CA TRP A 5 -16.89 -3.48 -9.38
C TRP A 5 -16.34 -2.59 -8.26
N TYR A 6 -17.07 -2.45 -7.15
CA TYR A 6 -16.65 -1.66 -5.99
C TYR A 6 -15.33 -2.16 -5.40
N GLU A 7 -15.18 -3.48 -5.24
CA GLU A 7 -13.94 -4.08 -4.72
C GLU A 7 -12.75 -3.82 -5.62
N THR A 8 -12.91 -4.04 -6.93
CA THR A 8 -11.86 -3.83 -7.92
C THR A 8 -11.45 -2.35 -8.01
N HIS A 9 -12.44 -1.45 -8.05
CA HIS A 9 -12.17 -0.02 -8.14
C HIS A 9 -11.48 0.51 -6.88
N THR A 10 -11.96 0.10 -5.70
CA THR A 10 -11.34 0.50 -4.42
C THR A 10 -9.92 -0.05 -4.30
N GLU A 11 -9.68 -1.30 -4.73
CA GLU A 11 -8.33 -1.87 -4.74
C GLU A 11 -7.40 -1.07 -5.66
N LYS A 12 -7.84 -0.70 -6.87
CA LYS A 12 -7.06 0.15 -7.79
C LYS A 12 -6.70 1.51 -7.18
N VAL A 13 -7.60 2.10 -6.39
CA VAL A 13 -7.37 3.41 -5.76
C VAL A 13 -6.44 3.33 -4.54
N LEU A 14 -6.43 2.21 -3.82
CA LEU A 14 -5.69 2.08 -2.56
C LEU A 14 -4.34 1.41 -2.71
N LYS A 15 -4.22 0.47 -3.65
CA LYS A 15 -2.97 -0.26 -3.87
C LYS A 15 -1.83 0.71 -4.17
N GLY A 16 -0.70 0.49 -3.51
CA GLY A 16 0.49 1.33 -3.61
C GLY A 16 0.48 2.57 -2.72
N LYS A 17 -0.65 2.93 -2.10
CA LYS A 17 -0.67 4.04 -1.13
C LYS A 17 0.04 3.64 0.16
N LYS A 18 0.66 4.64 0.79
CA LYS A 18 1.26 4.49 2.12
C LYS A 18 0.28 4.86 3.23
N CYS A 19 0.40 4.19 4.36
CA CYS A 19 -0.33 4.48 5.57
C CYS A 19 0.55 4.26 6.80
N VAL A 20 0.15 4.85 7.92
CA VAL A 20 0.79 4.67 9.22
C VAL A 20 -0.15 3.92 10.15
N SER A 21 0.37 3.00 10.95
CA SER A 21 -0.42 2.33 11.98
C SER A 21 -0.70 3.25 13.17
N LEU A 22 -1.95 3.28 13.62
CA LEU A 22 -2.39 4.01 14.82
C LEU A 22 -2.25 3.18 16.10
N TYR A 23 -1.97 1.89 15.97
CA TYR A 23 -1.73 0.95 17.07
C TYR A 23 -0.64 -0.06 16.67
N PRO A 24 -0.04 -0.78 17.62
CA PRO A 24 0.85 -1.89 17.30
C PRO A 24 0.13 -2.96 16.48
N LEU A 25 0.68 -3.32 15.32
CA LEU A 25 0.10 -4.30 14.42
C LEU A 25 0.84 -5.64 14.53
N LYS A 26 0.09 -6.71 14.79
CA LYS A 26 0.60 -8.06 15.02
C LYS A 26 0.10 -9.02 13.96
N ASN A 27 1.01 -9.87 13.46
CA ASN A 27 0.66 -11.11 12.77
C ASN A 27 1.19 -12.32 13.58
N GLY A 28 1.09 -13.53 13.02
CA GLY A 28 1.56 -14.75 13.71
C GLY A 28 3.08 -14.80 13.96
N TRP A 29 3.87 -13.93 13.34
CA TRP A 29 5.34 -14.00 13.35
C TRP A 29 6.00 -12.85 14.10
N CYS A 30 5.42 -11.64 14.02
CA CYS A 30 5.98 -10.46 14.65
C CYS A 30 4.90 -9.41 14.96
N THR A 31 5.27 -8.49 15.84
CA THR A 31 4.52 -7.27 16.12
C THR A 31 5.40 -6.09 15.75
N LEU A 32 4.87 -5.14 14.98
CA LEU A 32 5.52 -3.86 14.72
C LEU A 32 4.81 -2.77 15.53
N PRO A 33 5.57 -1.76 16.02
CA PRO A 33 5.02 -0.72 16.87
C PRO A 33 4.03 0.19 16.12
N GLU A 34 3.26 0.96 16.88
CA GLU A 34 2.53 2.12 16.38
C GLU A 34 3.46 3.09 15.63
N GLY A 35 2.93 3.81 14.65
CA GLY A 35 3.72 4.76 13.85
C GLY A 35 4.47 4.11 12.69
N THR A 36 4.38 2.78 12.54
CA THR A 36 5.05 2.07 11.44
C THR A 36 4.40 2.41 10.11
N VAL A 37 5.24 2.74 9.11
CA VAL A 37 4.78 2.97 7.74
C VAL A 37 4.60 1.66 7.01
N TYR A 38 3.46 1.53 6.34
CA TYR A 38 3.12 0.40 5.49
C TYR A 38 2.71 0.85 4.10
N THR A 39 2.89 -0.04 3.13
CA THR A 39 2.32 0.06 1.80
C THR A 39 1.11 -0.87 1.67
N ILE A 40 -0.01 -0.34 1.18
CA ILE A 40 -1.21 -1.13 0.89
C ILE A 40 -0.96 -1.96 -0.37
N THR A 41 -1.05 -3.28 -0.25
CA THR A 41 -0.80 -4.20 -1.37
C THR A 41 -2.08 -4.72 -2.01
N ARG A 42 -3.14 -4.90 -1.22
CA ARG A 42 -4.46 -5.37 -1.69
C ARG A 42 -5.59 -4.86 -0.79
N LYS A 43 -6.80 -4.81 -1.35
CA LYS A 43 -8.05 -4.57 -0.63
C LYS A 43 -9.00 -5.74 -0.87
N TYR A 44 -9.40 -6.42 0.20
CA TYR A 44 -10.40 -7.50 0.16
C TYR A 44 -11.42 -7.30 1.30
N GLN A 45 -11.51 -8.24 2.25
CA GLN A 45 -12.26 -8.12 3.52
C GLN A 45 -11.60 -7.17 4.54
N GLY A 46 -10.56 -6.45 4.13
CA GLY A 46 -9.74 -5.52 4.89
C GLY A 46 -8.54 -5.11 4.04
N LEU A 47 -7.56 -4.45 4.66
CA LEU A 47 -6.34 -4.05 3.99
C LEU A 47 -5.23 -5.08 4.21
N ASN A 48 -4.52 -5.39 3.12
CA ASN A 48 -3.26 -6.10 3.21
C ASN A 48 -2.13 -5.08 3.15
N LEU A 49 -1.30 -5.08 4.18
CA LEU A 49 -0.23 -4.13 4.38
C LEU A 49 1.11 -4.85 4.37
N THR A 50 2.10 -4.17 3.82
CA THR A 50 3.48 -4.63 3.81
C THR A 50 4.36 -3.52 4.37
N SER A 51 5.15 -3.81 5.40
CA SER A 51 6.11 -2.85 5.95
C SER A 51 7.28 -2.65 4.99
N ASP A 52 8.06 -1.60 5.19
CA ASP A 52 9.37 -1.51 4.56
C ASP A 52 10.31 -2.60 5.14
N LYS A 53 11.35 -2.97 4.39
CA LYS A 53 12.35 -3.93 4.85
C LYS A 53 13.21 -3.29 5.93
N CYS A 54 13.47 -4.02 7.00
CA CYS A 54 14.40 -3.59 8.03
C CYS A 54 15.81 -3.41 7.44
N PRO A 55 16.47 -2.26 7.61
CA PRO A 55 17.81 -2.02 7.06
C PRO A 55 18.89 -2.89 7.72
N HIS A 56 18.64 -3.41 8.93
CA HIS A 56 19.62 -4.20 9.68
C HIS A 56 19.53 -5.70 9.39
N CYS A 57 18.32 -6.26 9.31
CA CYS A 57 18.11 -7.71 9.19
C CYS A 57 17.32 -8.12 7.94
N GLY A 58 16.85 -7.16 7.13
CA GLY A 58 16.08 -7.43 5.92
C GLY A 58 14.66 -7.94 6.15
N ALA A 59 14.24 -8.14 7.40
CA ALA A 59 12.90 -8.63 7.73
C ALA A 59 11.80 -7.67 7.24
N GLN A 60 10.69 -8.24 6.81
CA GLN A 60 9.54 -7.52 6.29
C GLN A 60 8.26 -8.13 6.86
N GLN A 61 7.35 -7.29 7.37
CA GLN A 61 6.08 -7.75 7.90
C GLN A 61 5.00 -7.65 6.82
N HIS A 62 4.27 -8.75 6.64
CA HIS A 62 3.02 -8.79 5.88
C HIS A 62 1.87 -9.04 6.83
N ILE A 63 0.87 -8.16 6.83
CA ILE A 63 -0.33 -8.30 7.65
C ILE A 63 -1.56 -8.15 6.76
N SER A 64 -2.59 -8.94 7.03
CA SER A 64 -3.83 -8.97 6.26
C SER A 64 -5.02 -8.67 7.16
N ARG A 65 -6.13 -8.28 6.54
CA ARG A 65 -7.39 -7.97 7.23
C ARG A 65 -7.28 -6.80 8.22
N VAL A 66 -6.39 -5.85 7.97
CA VAL A 66 -6.26 -4.63 8.78
C VAL A 66 -7.45 -3.72 8.54
N SER A 67 -8.03 -3.15 9.61
CA SER A 67 -9.14 -2.22 9.53
C SER A 67 -8.66 -0.83 9.10
N TYR A 68 -9.51 -0.08 8.40
CA TYR A 68 -9.25 1.33 8.11
C TYR A 68 -9.16 2.20 9.37
N ARG A 69 -9.72 1.74 10.49
CA ARG A 69 -9.68 2.45 11.78
C ARG A 69 -8.32 2.33 12.48
N ASP A 70 -7.51 1.36 12.09
CA ASP A 70 -6.23 1.06 12.73
C ASP A 70 -5.08 1.75 11.99
N ILE A 71 -5.39 2.49 10.93
CA ILE A 71 -4.40 3.17 10.09
C ILE A 71 -4.81 4.60 9.75
N GLN A 72 -3.81 5.42 9.49
CA GLN A 72 -3.96 6.73 8.89
C GLN A 72 -3.32 6.75 7.51
N MET A 73 -4.10 7.11 6.48
CA MET A 73 -3.59 7.25 5.13
C MET A 73 -2.64 8.44 5.02
N LEU A 74 -1.46 8.23 4.44
CA LEU A 74 -0.53 9.31 4.18
C LEU A 74 -0.93 10.06 2.89
N PRO A 75 -0.77 11.39 2.84
CA PRO A 75 -1.03 12.15 1.62
C PRO A 75 -0.09 11.66 0.51
N LYS A 76 -0.60 11.61 -0.73
CA LYS A 76 0.25 11.38 -1.90
C LYS A 76 1.25 12.53 -1.97
N GLN A 77 2.54 12.23 -1.98
CA GLN A 77 3.54 13.28 -2.09
C GLN A 77 3.47 13.86 -3.51
N PRO A 78 3.62 15.19 -3.68
CA PRO A 78 3.46 15.84 -4.98
C PRO A 78 4.50 15.38 -6.02
N PHE A 79 5.58 14.73 -5.59
CA PHE A 79 6.63 14.18 -6.45
C PHE A 79 6.45 12.69 -6.81
N ASP A 80 5.38 12.03 -6.36
CA ASP A 80 5.00 10.70 -6.84
C ASP A 80 4.41 10.80 -8.26
N ILE A 81 5.24 11.24 -9.21
CA ILE A 81 4.92 11.31 -10.63
C ILE A 81 4.65 9.87 -11.07
N ASN A 82 3.46 9.63 -11.60
CA ASN A 82 3.05 8.33 -12.10
C ASN A 82 4.14 7.77 -13.03
N SER A 83 4.80 6.68 -12.63
CA SER A 83 5.69 5.89 -13.52
C SER A 83 4.93 5.19 -14.65
N ASP A 84 3.63 5.44 -14.78
CA ASP A 84 2.76 4.95 -15.87
C ASP A 84 2.51 6.02 -16.95
N SER A 85 3.38 7.02 -17.08
CA SER A 85 3.33 7.96 -18.20
C SER A 85 4.28 7.50 -19.30
N ALA A 86 3.73 6.69 -20.20
CA ALA A 86 4.09 6.55 -21.61
C ALA A 86 5.60 6.65 -21.97
N VAL A 87 6.25 5.49 -22.15
CA VAL A 87 7.34 5.38 -23.12
C VAL A 87 6.70 5.46 -24.50
N GLU A 88 6.31 6.65 -24.95
CA GLU A 88 6.10 6.90 -26.38
C GLU A 88 7.46 6.72 -27.05
N ARG A 89 7.59 5.61 -27.77
CA ARG A 89 8.70 5.38 -28.69
C ARG A 89 8.64 6.49 -29.73
N GLY A 90 9.55 7.46 -29.63
CA GLY A 90 9.74 8.45 -30.68
C GLY A 90 10.09 7.73 -31.97
N GLU A 91 9.21 7.81 -32.96
CA GLU A 91 9.55 7.55 -34.35
C GLU A 91 10.66 8.53 -34.76
N ALA A 92 11.75 7.99 -35.30
CA ALA A 92 12.83 8.78 -35.87
C ALA A 92 12.32 9.52 -37.12
N PRO A 93 12.54 10.84 -37.25
CA PRO A 93 12.23 11.54 -38.48
C PRO A 93 13.24 11.17 -39.59
N LYS A 94 12.64 10.86 -40.75
CA LYS A 94 13.15 10.55 -42.10
C LYS A 94 14.63 10.77 -42.42
#